data_AF-A0A9W6B6L4-F1
#
_entry.id   AF-A0A9W6B6L4-F1
#
_cell.length_a   1.000
_cell.length_b   1.000
_cell.length_c   1.000
_cell.angle_alpha   90.00
_cell.angle_beta   90.00
_cell.angle_gamma   90.00
#
_symmetry.space_group_name_H-M   'P 1'
#
loop_
_entity.id
_entity.type
_entity.pdbx_description
1 polymer ?
#
loop_
_entity_poly.entity_id
_entity_poly.type
_entity_poly.pdbx_seq_one_letter_code
_entity_poly.pdbx_strand_id
1 'polypeptide(L)'
;MNRIIYTSVILLLLVSTKAFSQNLNEEKDFYKATSYLLITVNSFERINNGTSTAKELLPTIENNVNTITIAFDGLKVKHKQDPNFKEFKTWVEGIRKSYELLKENDPVYYFGASLIKMNIIDFLQAEK
;
A
#
# COMPACT_ATOMS: atom_id res chain seq x y z
N MET A 1 2.13 -26.89 43.69
CA MET A 1 2.50 -25.51 43.31
C MET A 1 2.74 -25.32 41.81
N ASN A 2 3.33 -26.27 41.08
CA ASN A 2 3.70 -26.06 39.67
C ASN A 2 2.53 -25.88 38.68
N ARG A 3 1.36 -26.49 38.93
CA ARG A 3 0.21 -26.38 38.00
C ARG A 3 -0.34 -24.96 37.88
N ILE A 4 -0.35 -24.18 38.97
CA ILE A 4 -0.85 -22.79 38.96
C ILE A 4 0.09 -21.89 38.13
N ILE A 5 1.40 -22.13 38.21
CA ILE A 5 2.40 -21.36 37.46
C ILE A 5 2.23 -21.59 35.95
N TYR A 6 2.02 -22.84 35.51
CA TYR A 6 1.78 -23.14 34.09
C TYR A 6 0.50 -22.48 33.56
N THR A 7 -0.59 -22.50 34.34
CA THR A 7 -1.85 -21.86 33.92
C THR A 7 -1.72 -20.35 33.82
N SER A 8 -0.98 -19.70 34.73
CA SER A 8 -0.73 -18.26 34.70
C SER A 8 0.13 -17.83 33.51
N VAL A 9 1.14 -18.62 33.13
CA VAL A 9 1.99 -18.34 31.96
C VAL A 9 1.19 -18.50 30.66
N ILE A 10 0.33 -19.53 30.57
CA ILE A 10 -0.54 -19.74 29.40
C ILE A 10 -1.60 -18.63 29.30
N LEU A 11 -2.15 -18.16 30.43
CA LEU A 11 -3.07 -17.01 30.42
C LEU A 11 -2.36 -15.72 29.97
N LEU A 12 -1.14 -15.45 30.45
CA LEU A 12 -0.36 -14.27 30.02
C LEU A 12 -0.02 -14.30 28.51
N LEU A 13 0.21 -15.49 27.95
CA LEU A 13 0.41 -15.68 26.50
C LEU A 13 -0.88 -15.49 25.68
N LEU A 14 -2.06 -15.76 26.26
CA LEU A 14 -3.34 -15.52 25.59
C LEU A 14 -3.79 -14.05 25.69
N VAL A 15 -3.42 -13.35 26.76
CA VAL A 15 -3.81 -11.93 26.96
C VAL A 15 -2.96 -10.96 26.13
N SER A 16 -1.77 -11.34 25.67
CA SER A 16 -0.95 -10.51 24.77
C SER A 16 -1.42 -10.48 23.31
N THR A 17 -2.40 -11.32 22.94
CA THR A 17 -2.85 -11.44 21.54
C THR A 17 -4.02 -10.54 21.18
N LYS A 18 -4.56 -9.76 22.14
CA LYS A 18 -5.63 -8.79 21.85
C LYS A 18 -5.11 -7.35 21.88
N ALA A 19 -5.25 -6.74 20.70
CA ALA A 19 -5.66 -5.36 20.53
C ALA A 19 -4.59 -4.28 20.74
N PHE A 20 -3.50 -4.36 19.98
CA PHE A 20 -3.15 -3.14 19.27
C PHE A 20 -4.17 -3.02 18.14
N SER A 21 -5.18 -2.16 18.32
CA SER A 21 -6.02 -1.71 17.21
C SER A 21 -5.10 -1.02 16.21
N GLN A 22 -4.50 -1.81 15.34
CA GLN A 22 -3.60 -1.39 14.27
C GLN A 22 -4.45 -1.01 13.08
N ASN A 23 -5.39 -0.07 13.28
CA ASN A 23 -6.18 0.46 12.20
C ASN A 23 -5.22 1.18 11.24
N LEU A 24 -4.98 0.59 10.07
CA LEU A 24 -4.11 1.15 9.05
C LEU A 24 -4.55 2.58 8.67
N ASN A 25 -5.85 2.85 8.73
CA ASN A 25 -6.48 4.10 8.31
C ASN A 25 -6.22 5.25 9.28
N GLU A 26 -5.58 5.00 10.41
CA GLU A 26 -5.17 6.04 11.36
C GLU A 26 -3.68 6.39 11.23
N GLU A 27 -2.93 5.64 10.41
CA GLU A 27 -1.50 5.86 10.22
C GLU A 27 -1.21 6.95 9.19
N LYS A 28 -0.46 7.98 9.59
CA LYS A 28 -0.02 9.05 8.69
C LYS A 28 0.74 8.51 7.47
N ASP A 29 1.55 7.47 7.67
CA ASP A 29 2.35 6.87 6.60
C ASP A 29 1.47 6.16 5.57
N PHE A 30 0.29 5.66 5.96
CA PHE A 30 -0.69 5.10 5.02
C PHE A 30 -1.25 6.18 4.09
N TYR A 31 -1.67 7.33 4.62
CA TYR A 31 -2.16 8.45 3.79
C TYR A 31 -1.06 9.04 2.90
N LYS A 32 0.17 9.11 3.41
CA LYS A 32 1.33 9.54 2.62
C LYS A 32 1.54 8.58 1.44
N ALA A 33 1.60 7.28 1.69
CA ALA A 33 1.77 6.28 0.64
C ALA A 33 0.62 6.32 -0.38
N THR A 34 -0.63 6.44 0.09
CA THR A 34 -1.82 6.54 -0.76
C THR A 34 -1.81 7.79 -1.66
N SER A 35 -1.32 8.92 -1.15
CA SER A 35 -1.13 10.13 -1.96
C SER A 35 -0.09 9.91 -3.06
N TYR A 36 1.04 9.27 -2.73
CA TYR A 36 2.05 8.93 -3.74
C TYR A 36 1.54 7.90 -4.76
N LEU A 37 0.69 6.95 -4.35
CA LEU A 37 0.02 6.02 -5.27
C LEU A 37 -0.81 6.82 -6.30
N LEU A 38 -1.66 7.75 -5.84
CA LEU A 38 -2.48 8.58 -6.74
C LEU A 38 -1.65 9.47 -7.68
N ILE A 39 -0.60 10.11 -7.17
CA ILE A 39 0.33 10.90 -8.01
C ILE A 39 0.96 10.01 -9.08
N THR A 40 1.34 8.78 -8.72
CA THR A 40 1.94 7.83 -9.65
C THR A 40 0.94 7.37 -10.72
N VAL A 41 -0.31 7.09 -10.35
CA VAL A 41 -1.35 6.79 -11.34
C VAL A 41 -1.56 7.97 -12.29
N ASN A 42 -1.61 9.20 -11.78
CA ASN A 42 -1.77 10.38 -12.62
C ASN A 42 -0.57 10.56 -13.57
N SER A 43 0.65 10.22 -13.15
CA SER A 43 1.81 10.18 -14.04
C SER A 43 1.65 9.15 -15.15
N PHE A 44 1.19 7.92 -14.84
CA PHE A 44 0.88 6.92 -15.87
C PHE A 44 -0.21 7.40 -16.83
N GLU A 45 -1.27 8.03 -16.32
CA GLU A 45 -2.35 8.61 -17.13
C GLU A 45 -1.83 9.68 -18.09
N ARG A 46 -0.93 10.55 -17.63
CA ARG A 46 -0.32 11.58 -18.48
C ARG A 46 0.49 10.98 -19.63
N ILE A 47 1.23 9.90 -19.37
CA ILE A 47 1.96 9.16 -20.41
C ILE A 47 0.97 8.51 -21.37
N ASN A 48 -0.03 7.80 -20.85
CA ASN A 48 -1.03 7.08 -21.65
C ASN A 48 -1.83 8.03 -22.57
N ASN A 49 -2.15 9.22 -22.08
CA ASN A 49 -2.89 10.24 -22.83
C ASN A 49 -1.98 11.09 -23.73
N GLY A 50 -0.68 10.81 -23.80
CA GLY A 50 0.28 11.53 -24.65
C GLY A 50 0.56 12.97 -24.22
N THR A 51 0.16 13.37 -23.01
CA THR A 51 0.40 14.72 -22.46
C THR A 51 1.80 14.88 -21.86
N SER A 52 2.52 13.78 -21.66
CA SER A 52 3.91 13.73 -21.22
C SER A 52 4.55 12.44 -21.70
N THR A 53 5.88 12.39 -21.76
CA THR A 53 6.61 11.20 -22.20
C THR A 53 7.01 10.32 -21.01
N ALA A 54 7.25 9.03 -21.28
CA ALA A 54 7.82 8.14 -20.27
C ALA A 54 9.18 8.65 -19.78
N LYS A 55 10.02 9.19 -20.67
CA LYS A 55 11.34 9.74 -20.33
C LYS A 55 11.25 10.89 -19.31
N GLU A 56 10.25 11.75 -19.43
CA GLU A 56 10.06 12.88 -18.51
C GLU A 56 9.56 12.44 -17.14
N LEU A 57 8.67 11.45 -17.09
CA LEU A 57 7.97 11.07 -15.85
C LEU A 57 8.55 9.85 -15.13
N LEU A 58 9.38 9.03 -15.79
CA LEU A 58 10.02 7.86 -15.18
C LEU A 58 10.78 8.18 -13.89
N PRO A 59 11.62 9.25 -13.81
CA PRO A 59 12.31 9.59 -12.56
C PRO A 59 11.34 9.94 -11.40
N THR A 60 10.24 10.62 -11.72
CA THR A 60 9.21 10.94 -10.72
C THR A 60 8.47 9.68 -10.27
N ILE A 61 8.10 8.80 -11.21
CA ILE A 61 7.45 7.52 -10.92
C ILE A 61 8.36 6.66 -10.05
N GLU A 62 9.65 6.55 -10.38
CA GLU A 62 10.65 5.82 -9.61
C GLU A 62 10.74 6.34 -8.17
N ASN A 63 10.89 7.65 -7.99
CA ASN A 63 10.96 8.26 -6.66
C ASN A 63 9.69 7.99 -5.84
N ASN A 64 8.52 8.05 -6.47
CA ASN A 64 7.26 7.76 -5.80
C ASN A 64 7.17 6.28 -5.42
N VAL A 65 7.52 5.35 -6.32
CA VAL A 65 7.55 3.91 -6.06
C VAL A 65 8.49 3.56 -4.89
N ASN A 66 9.65 4.20 -4.83
CA ASN A 66 10.58 4.04 -3.71
C ASN A 66 9.96 4.55 -2.39
N THR A 67 9.33 5.71 -2.41
CA THR A 67 8.66 6.29 -1.23
C THR A 67 7.51 5.39 -0.76
N ILE A 68 6.70 4.87 -1.68
CA ILE A 68 5.61 3.92 -1.40
C ILE A 68 6.18 2.65 -0.76
N THR A 69 7.27 2.12 -1.31
CA THR A 69 7.88 0.87 -0.82
C THR A 69 8.39 1.03 0.62
N ILE A 70 9.08 2.13 0.93
CA ILE A 70 9.56 2.42 2.28
C ILE A 70 8.40 2.51 3.28
N ALA A 71 7.33 3.22 2.92
CA ALA A 71 6.15 3.33 3.78
C ALA A 71 5.45 1.97 3.95
N PHE A 72 5.32 1.20 2.87
CA PHE A 72 4.75 -0.15 2.90
C PHE A 72 5.51 -1.07 3.85
N ASP A 73 6.84 -1.09 3.79
CA ASP A 73 7.66 -1.95 4.65
C ASP A 73 7.52 -1.56 6.13
N GLY A 74 7.43 -0.26 6.43
CA GLY A 74 7.15 0.24 7.79
C GLY A 74 5.77 -0.20 8.31
N LEU A 75 4.74 -0.05 7.48
CA LEU A 75 3.36 -0.41 7.83
C LEU A 75 3.18 -1.92 7.95
N LYS A 76 3.86 -2.72 7.13
CA LYS A 76 3.79 -4.18 7.13
C LYS A 76 4.17 -4.80 8.47
N VAL A 77 5.13 -4.21 9.19
CA VAL A 77 5.58 -4.73 10.49
C VAL A 77 4.45 -4.67 11.52
N LYS A 78 3.63 -3.63 11.45
CA LYS A 78 2.54 -3.38 12.38
C LYS A 78 1.23 -3.98 11.86
N HIS A 79 0.78 -3.61 10.67
CA HIS A 79 -0.60 -3.81 10.21
C HIS A 79 -0.82 -5.09 9.39
N LYS A 80 0.08 -6.07 9.41
CA LYS A 80 -0.02 -7.27 8.54
C LYS A 80 -1.34 -8.02 8.65
N GLN A 81 -2.01 -7.95 9.81
CA GLN A 81 -3.28 -8.65 10.07
C GLN A 81 -4.52 -7.78 9.79
N ASP A 82 -4.34 -6.49 9.48
CA ASP A 82 -5.44 -5.58 9.14
C ASP A 82 -6.00 -5.93 7.73
N PRO A 83 -7.33 -6.11 7.58
CA PRO A 83 -7.96 -6.32 6.27
C PRO A 83 -7.64 -5.22 5.24
N ASN A 84 -7.60 -3.96 5.66
CA ASN A 84 -7.29 -2.81 4.80
C ASN A 84 -5.82 -2.85 4.37
N PHE A 85 -4.94 -3.46 5.17
CA PHE A 85 -3.55 -3.69 4.76
C PHE A 85 -3.42 -4.69 3.61
N LYS A 86 -4.30 -5.69 3.52
CA LYS A 86 -4.31 -6.62 2.39
C LYS A 86 -4.63 -5.87 1.09
N GLU A 87 -5.60 -4.96 1.13
CA GLU A 87 -5.97 -4.16 -0.02
C GLU A 87 -4.87 -3.16 -0.40
N PHE A 88 -4.33 -2.43 0.58
CA PHE A 88 -3.18 -1.54 0.40
C PHE A 88 -1.98 -2.28 -0.22
N LYS A 89 -1.69 -3.50 0.24
CA LYS A 89 -0.65 -4.35 -0.35
C LYS A 89 -0.88 -4.59 -1.83
N THR A 90 -2.12 -4.92 -2.24
CA THR A 90 -2.46 -5.12 -3.65
C THR A 90 -2.24 -3.85 -4.47
N TRP A 91 -2.55 -2.67 -3.94
CA TRP A 91 -2.27 -1.40 -4.61
C TRP A 91 -0.77 -1.16 -4.81
N VAL A 92 0.04 -1.41 -3.77
CA VAL A 92 1.51 -1.26 -3.84
C VAL A 92 2.12 -2.22 -4.85
N GLU A 93 1.72 -3.50 -4.83
CA GLU A 93 2.20 -4.50 -5.79
C GLU A 93 1.79 -4.15 -7.22
N GLY A 94 0.55 -3.68 -7.42
CA GLY A 94 0.04 -3.26 -8.73
C GLY A 94 0.77 -2.05 -9.31
N ILE A 95 1.07 -1.03 -8.50
CA ILE A 95 1.86 0.13 -8.97
C ILE A 95 3.29 -0.26 -9.28
N ARG A 96 3.92 -1.12 -8.46
CA ARG A 96 5.26 -1.64 -8.76
C ARG A 96 5.28 -2.41 -10.07
N LYS A 97 4.30 -3.29 -10.30
CA LYS A 97 4.22 -4.04 -11.55
C LYS A 97 3.97 -3.13 -12.76
N SER A 98 3.11 -2.12 -12.61
CA SER A 98 2.84 -1.11 -13.64
C SER A 98 4.12 -0.32 -13.99
N TYR A 99 4.93 0.01 -12.98
CA TYR A 99 6.23 0.66 -13.19
C TYR A 99 7.21 -0.21 -13.97
N GLU A 100 7.32 -1.50 -13.64
CA GLU A 100 8.17 -2.43 -14.40
C GLU A 100 7.72 -2.55 -15.86
N LEU A 101 6.41 -2.69 -16.11
CA LEU A 101 5.84 -2.75 -17.46
C LEU A 101 6.09 -1.46 -18.26
N LEU A 102 6.00 -0.28 -17.62
CA LEU A 102 6.32 0.98 -18.27
C LEU A 102 7.78 1.02 -18.74
N LYS A 103 8.73 0.53 -17.93
CA LYS A 103 10.15 0.47 -18.31
C LYS A 103 10.38 -0.47 -19.50
N GLU A 104 9.57 -1.51 -19.61
CA GLU A 104 9.59 -2.47 -20.72
C GLU A 104 8.85 -1.95 -21.97
N ASN A 105 8.24 -0.75 -21.90
CA ASN A 105 7.33 -0.19 -22.91
C ASN A 105 6.13 -1.09 -23.22
N ASP A 106 5.69 -1.91 -22.26
CA ASP A 106 4.51 -2.75 -22.42
C ASP A 106 3.24 -1.89 -22.28
N PRO A 107 2.35 -1.84 -23.30
CA PRO A 107 1.17 -0.97 -23.31
C PRO A 107 0.16 -1.24 -22.17
N VAL A 108 0.24 -2.39 -21.49
CA VAL A 108 -0.69 -2.72 -20.40
C VAL A 108 -0.33 -2.05 -19.06
N TYR A 109 0.78 -1.30 -18.97
CA TYR A 109 1.22 -0.63 -17.74
C TYR A 109 0.11 0.23 -17.09
N TYR A 110 -0.73 0.88 -17.89
CA TYR A 110 -1.75 1.80 -17.39
C TYR A 110 -2.99 1.06 -16.83
N PHE A 111 -3.28 -0.14 -17.33
CA PHE A 111 -4.48 -0.88 -16.91
C PHE A 111 -4.48 -1.15 -15.41
N GLY A 112 -3.38 -1.71 -14.88
CA GLY A 112 -3.24 -1.96 -13.44
C GLY A 112 -3.33 -0.68 -12.61
N ALA A 113 -2.68 0.40 -13.05
CA ALA A 113 -2.72 1.69 -12.38
C ALA A 113 -4.14 2.30 -12.32
N SER A 114 -4.92 2.16 -13.40
CA SER A 114 -6.30 2.68 -13.47
C SER A 114 -7.25 2.01 -12.47
N LEU A 115 -7.14 0.69 -12.30
CA LEU A 115 -7.91 -0.07 -11.32
C LEU A 115 -7.57 0.36 -9.88
N ILE A 116 -6.29 0.62 -9.61
CA ILE A 116 -5.83 1.07 -8.30
C ILE A 116 -6.42 2.45 -7.96
N LYS A 117 -6.50 3.37 -8.92
CA LYS A 117 -7.13 4.68 -8.72
C LYS A 117 -8.61 4.55 -8.36
N MET A 118 -9.35 3.66 -9.03
CA MET A 118 -10.75 3.40 -8.68
C MET A 118 -10.87 2.88 -7.24
N ASN A 119 -10.10 1.85 -6.88
CA ASN A 119 -10.15 1.26 -5.54
C ASN A 119 -9.77 2.27 -4.44
N ILE A 120 -8.75 3.10 -4.65
CA ILE A 120 -8.37 4.14 -3.67
C ILE A 120 -9.49 5.16 -3.50
N ILE A 121 -10.15 5.59 -4.59
CA ILE A 121 -11.26 6.55 -4.51
C ILE A 121 -12.45 5.93 -3.77
N ASP A 122 -12.82 4.70 -4.08
CA ASP A 122 -13.93 4.00 -3.43
C ASP A 122 -13.65 3.82 -1.94
N PHE A 123 -12.43 3.42 -1.58
CA PHE A 123 -11.98 3.31 -0.19
C PHE A 123 -12.11 4.65 0.57
N LEU A 124 -11.63 5.76 0.00
CA LEU A 124 -11.71 7.09 0.63
C LEU A 124 -13.15 7.62 0.74
N GLN A 125 -14.07 7.14 -0.09
CA GLN A 125 -15.49 7.51 -0.04
C GLN A 125 -16.26 6.68 0.98
N ALA A 126 -15.91 5.41 1.18
CA ALA A 126 -16.53 4.53 2.15
C ALA A 126 -16.24 4.91 3.61
N GLU A 127 -15.16 5.66 3.85
CA GLU A 127 -14.75 6.15 5.18
C GLU A 127 -15.42 7.49 5.57
N LYS A 128 -16.33 8.04 4.74
CA LYS A 128 -17.12 9.26 5.03
C LYS A 128 -18.51 8.93 5.58
#